data_AF-A0A9P0AMN3-F1
#
_entry.id   AF-A0A9P0AMN3-F1
#
_cell.length_a   1.000
_cell.length_b   1.000
_cell.length_c   1.000
_cell.angle_alpha   90.00
_cell.angle_beta   90.00
_cell.angle_gamma   90.00
#
_symmetry.space_group_name_H-M   'P 1'
#
loop_
_entity.id
_entity.type
_entity.pdbx_description
1 polymer ?
#
loop_
_entity_poly.entity_id
_entity_poly.type
_entity_poly.pdbx_seq_one_letter_code
_entity_poly.pdbx_strand_id
1 'polypeptide(L)'
;MSNQSARSLNFTGAEKEKILEIGMEYYDLLHSPLNNSVTMAEKNRIYQLMAEEVNKVGLNSRSVKQVRPLYFLFSHVRYSLWRLKRSIKN
;
A
#
# COMPACT_ATOMS: atom_id res chain seq x y z
N MET A 1 32.38 3.26 10.44
CA MET A 1 30.92 3.38 10.66
C MET A 1 30.24 3.38 9.31
N SER A 2 29.68 2.25 8.90
CA SER A 2 29.07 2.11 7.57
C SER A 2 27.71 2.79 7.56
N ASN A 3 27.56 3.81 6.73
CA ASN A 3 26.28 4.45 6.41
C ASN A 3 25.28 3.39 5.96
N GLN A 4 24.41 2.92 6.85
CA GLN A 4 23.15 2.24 6.52
C GLN A 4 22.15 3.28 5.97
N SER A 5 22.57 4.00 4.94
CA SER A 5 21.68 4.72 4.04
C SER A 5 20.81 3.66 3.40
N ALA A 6 19.53 3.65 3.78
CA ALA A 6 18.42 2.99 3.13
C ALA A 6 18.84 1.99 2.04
N ARG A 7 19.15 0.75 2.44
CA ARG A 7 18.97 -0.39 1.51
C ARG A 7 17.52 -0.24 1.05
N SER A 8 17.31 0.20 -0.18
CA SER A 8 15.99 0.19 -0.79
C SER A 8 15.44 -1.20 -0.52
N LEU A 9 14.39 -1.29 0.27
CA LEU A 9 13.68 -2.55 0.42
C LEU A 9 13.21 -2.83 -1.00
N ASN A 10 13.92 -3.71 -1.70
CA ASN A 10 13.68 -3.98 -3.09
C ASN A 10 12.36 -4.75 -3.16
N PHE A 11 11.27 -4.00 -3.26
CA PHE A 11 9.97 -4.54 -3.55
C PHE A 11 9.96 -4.95 -5.03
N THR A 12 9.59 -6.19 -5.28
CA THR A 12 9.39 -6.76 -6.60
C THR A 12 8.21 -6.10 -7.30
N GLY A 13 8.07 -6.32 -8.61
CA GLY A 13 6.91 -5.84 -9.38
C GLY A 13 5.59 -6.35 -8.80
N ALA A 14 5.50 -7.66 -8.50
CA ALA A 14 4.32 -8.29 -7.93
C ALA A 14 3.95 -7.71 -6.54
N GLU A 15 4.94 -7.50 -5.66
CA GLU A 15 4.68 -6.87 -4.36
C GLU A 15 4.13 -5.45 -4.53
N LYS A 16 4.69 -4.65 -5.45
CA LYS A 16 4.21 -3.28 -5.73
C LYS A 16 2.80 -3.26 -6.32
N GLU A 17 2.50 -4.19 -7.23
CA GLU A 17 1.15 -4.34 -7.80
C GLU A 17 0.13 -4.70 -6.74
N LYS A 18 0.46 -5.63 -5.84
CA LYS A 18 -0.44 -6.02 -4.74
C LYS A 18 -0.67 -4.90 -3.74
N ILE A 19 0.37 -4.13 -3.39
CA ILE A 19 0.25 -2.92 -2.55
C ILE A 19 -0.73 -1.93 -3.18
N LEU A 20 -0.60 -1.71 -4.49
CA LEU A 20 -1.47 -0.80 -5.23
C LEU A 20 -2.91 -1.33 -5.29
N GLU A 21 -3.11 -2.60 -5.60
CA GLU A 21 -4.44 -3.20 -5.71
C GLU A 21 -5.27 -2.97 -4.44
N ILE A 22 -4.74 -3.37 -3.28
CA ILE A 22 -5.41 -3.22 -1.98
C ILE A 22 -5.50 -1.75 -1.59
N GLY A 23 -4.43 -0.99 -1.81
CA GLY A 23 -4.39 0.42 -1.49
C GLY A 23 -5.44 1.22 -2.27
N MET A 24 -5.76 0.81 -3.49
CA MET A 24 -6.79 1.42 -4.32
C MET A 24 -8.19 0.94 -3.97
N GLU A 25 -8.35 -0.33 -3.59
CA GLU A 25 -9.62 -0.86 -3.07
C GLU A 25 -10.08 -0.08 -1.81
N TYR A 26 -9.16 0.24 -0.92
CA TYR A 26 -9.43 0.94 0.33
C TYR A 26 -9.02 2.43 0.31
N TYR A 27 -8.81 3.01 -0.87
CA TYR A 27 -8.23 4.36 -1.00
C TYR A 27 -9.02 5.41 -0.22
N ASP A 28 -10.33 5.45 -0.40
CA ASP A 28 -11.19 6.44 0.25
C ASP A 28 -11.12 6.32 1.77
N LEU A 29 -11.09 5.10 2.30
CA LEU A 29 -10.98 4.86 3.74
C LEU A 29 -9.59 5.23 4.28
N LEU A 30 -8.52 4.90 3.55
CA LEU A 30 -7.15 5.22 3.91
C LEU A 30 -6.88 6.74 3.89
N HIS A 31 -7.52 7.47 2.97
CA HIS A 31 -7.36 8.92 2.81
C HIS A 31 -8.42 9.77 3.52
N SER A 32 -9.52 9.18 3.99
CA SER A 32 -10.57 9.88 4.74
C SER A 32 -10.05 10.42 6.08
N PRO A 33 -10.45 11.62 6.54
CA PRO A 33 -10.11 12.09 7.88
C PRO A 33 -10.67 11.14 8.96
N LEU A 34 -9.99 11.09 10.11
CA LEU A 34 -10.45 10.28 11.23
C LEU A 34 -11.78 10.82 11.76
N ASN A 35 -12.70 9.91 12.06
CA ASN A 35 -14.00 10.23 12.67
C ASN A 35 -14.50 9.00 13.46
N ASN A 36 -15.72 9.08 14.01
CA ASN A 36 -16.30 7.99 14.82
C ASN A 36 -16.44 6.66 14.07
N SER A 37 -16.55 6.70 12.74
CA SER A 37 -16.65 5.52 11.87
C SER A 37 -15.31 5.14 11.23
N VAL A 38 -14.41 6.11 11.00
CA VAL A 38 -13.08 5.90 10.39
C VAL A 38 -12.02 6.07 11.48
N THR A 39 -11.67 4.97 12.12
CA THR A 39 -10.69 4.97 13.21
C THR A 39 -9.28 4.64 12.71
N MET A 40 -8.26 5.00 13.50
CA MET A 40 -6.88 4.58 13.21
C MET A 40 -6.72 3.06 13.27
N ALA A 41 -7.52 2.38 14.11
CA ALA A 41 -7.54 0.93 14.17
C ALA A 41 -8.02 0.32 12.84
N GLU A 42 -9.08 0.90 12.25
CA GLU A 42 -9.60 0.52 10.93
C GLU A 42 -8.50 0.63 9.86
N LYS A 43 -7.83 1.79 9.78
CA LYS A 43 -6.75 2.01 8.83
C LYS A 43 -5.57 1.06 9.05
N ASN A 44 -5.23 0.79 10.31
CA ASN A 44 -4.15 -0.14 10.64
C ASN A 44 -4.47 -1.58 10.22
N ARG A 45 -5.73 -2.02 10.34
CA ARG A 45 -6.16 -3.33 9.83
C ARG A 45 -5.96 -3.45 8.31
N ILE A 46 -6.27 -2.39 7.56
CA ILE A 46 -6.04 -2.35 6.11
C ILE A 46 -4.55 -2.45 5.79
N TYR A 47 -3.69 -1.75 6.52
CA TYR A 47 -2.25 -1.88 6.31
C TYR A 47 -1.70 -3.25 6.71
N GLN A 48 -2.28 -3.91 7.72
CA GLN A 48 -1.96 -5.29 8.08
C GLN A 48 -2.35 -6.25 6.95
N LEU A 49 -3.59 -6.16 6.46
CA LEU A 49 -4.07 -6.92 5.31
C LEU A 49 -3.16 -6.72 4.09
N MET A 50 -2.79 -5.47 3.81
CA MET A 50 -1.89 -5.14 2.70
C MET A 50 -0.53 -5.85 2.86
N ALA A 51 0.05 -5.86 4.06
CA ALA A 51 1.30 -6.56 4.30
C ALA A 51 1.15 -8.09 4.17
N GLU A 52 0.05 -8.66 4.67
CA GLU A 52 -0.25 -10.10 4.56
C GLU A 52 -0.36 -10.53 3.09
N GLU A 53 -1.12 -9.81 2.28
CA GLU A 53 -1.29 -10.12 0.86
C GLU A 53 0.00 -9.92 0.06
N VAL A 54 0.79 -8.91 0.39
CA VAL A 54 2.13 -8.72 -0.20
C VAL A 54 3.04 -9.89 0.11
N ASN A 55 2.96 -10.43 1.33
CA ASN A 55 3.77 -11.57 1.74
C ASN A 55 3.34 -12.88 1.05
N LYS A 56 2.12 -12.97 0.51
CA LYS A 56 1.68 -14.12 -0.30
C LYS A 56 2.30 -14.12 -1.70
N VAL A 57 2.59 -12.95 -2.27
CA VAL A 57 3.16 -12.81 -3.61
C VAL A 57 4.68 -12.56 -3.60
N GLY A 58 5.22 -12.15 -2.45
CA GLY A 58 6.64 -11.89 -2.23
C GLY A 58 7.39 -13.10 -1.70
N LEU A 59 8.72 -13.10 -1.92
CA LEU A 59 9.62 -14.10 -1.32
C LEU A 59 10.07 -13.71 0.09
N ASN A 60 9.82 -12.47 0.51
CA ASN A 60 10.27 -11.91 1.77
C ASN A 60 9.08 -11.43 2.61
N SER A 61 9.12 -11.70 3.91
CA SER A 61 8.17 -11.12 4.86
C SER A 61 8.38 -9.60 4.96
N ARG A 62 7.39 -8.84 4.53
CA ARG A 62 7.27 -7.39 4.64
C ARG A 62 6.39 -7.05 5.84
N SER A 63 6.87 -6.12 6.64
CA SER A 63 6.10 -5.55 7.75
C SER A 63 5.27 -4.37 7.27
N VAL A 64 4.21 -4.06 8.02
CA VAL A 64 3.39 -2.86 7.85
C VAL A 64 4.24 -1.58 7.77
N LYS A 65 5.30 -1.48 8.60
CA LYS A 65 6.22 -0.33 8.63
C LYS A 65 6.96 -0.12 7.30
N GLN A 66 7.15 -1.19 6.52
CA GLN A 66 7.83 -1.15 5.22
C GLN A 66 6.84 -0.90 4.08
N VAL A 67 5.64 -1.49 4.17
CA VAL A 67 4.59 -1.42 3.14
C VAL A 67 3.93 -0.03 3.11
N ARG A 68 3.60 0.52 4.29
CA ARG A 68 2.90 1.80 4.41
C ARG A 68 3.58 2.97 3.66
N PRO A 69 4.88 3.28 3.87
CA PRO A 69 5.53 4.38 3.14
C PRO A 69 5.55 4.15 1.63
N LEU A 70 5.67 2.89 1.19
CA LEU A 70 5.67 2.54 -0.22
C LEU A 70 4.28 2.79 -0.85
N TYR A 71 3.20 2.40 -0.17
CA TYR A 71 1.84 2.72 -0.59
C TYR A 71 1.65 4.23 -0.79
N PHE A 72 2.05 5.06 0.18
CA PHE A 72 1.90 6.52 0.07
C PHE A 72 2.67 7.12 -1.10
N LEU A 73 3.88 6.60 -1.37
CA LEU A 73 4.68 7.01 -2.51
C LEU A 73 3.97 6.71 -3.84
N PHE A 74 3.34 5.54 -3.95
CA PHE A 74 2.67 5.12 -5.18
C PHE A 74 1.25 5.68 -5.34
N SER A 75 0.52 5.89 -4.24
CA SER A 75 -0.87 6.36 -4.27
C SER A 75 -0.98 7.78 -4.84
N HIS A 76 -0.03 8.66 -4.51
CA HIS A 76 0.01 10.03 -5.05
C HIS A 76 0.20 10.09 -6.58
N VAL A 77 0.97 9.16 -7.15
CA VAL A 77 1.33 9.20 -8.58
C VAL A 77 0.39 8.35 -9.43
N ARG A 78 -0.11 7.22 -8.91
CA ARG A 78 -0.83 6.22 -9.71
C ARG A 78 -2.35 6.22 -9.53
N TYR A 79 -2.91 6.94 -8.56
CA TYR A 79 -4.36 6.99 -8.34
C TYR A 79 -5.13 7.46 -9.58
N SER A 80 -4.67 8.54 -10.22
CA SER A 80 -5.29 9.11 -11.42
C SER A 80 -5.32 8.11 -12.59
N LEU A 81 -4.20 7.42 -12.81
CA LEU A 81 -4.05 6.40 -13.85
C LEU A 81 -4.84 5.12 -13.54
N TRP A 82 -4.90 4.69 -12.28
CA TRP A 82 -5.65 3.49 -11.87
C TRP A 82 -7.16 3.71 -12.05
N ARG A 83 -7.68 4.87 -11.62
CA ARG A 83 -9.10 5.23 -11.78
C ARG A 83 -9.52 5.21 -13.27
N LEU A 84 -8.71 5.81 -14.14
CA LEU A 84 -8.95 5.83 -15.59
C LEU A 84 -8.98 4.42 -16.19
N LYS A 85 -8.03 3.55 -15.84
CA LYS A 85 -7.97 2.18 -16.37
C LYS A 85 -9.13 1.29 -15.93
N ARG A 86 -9.66 1.47 -14.72
CA ARG A 86 -10.82 0.70 -14.22
C ARG A 86 -12.13 1.18 -14.86
N SER A 87 -12.25 2.48 -15.15
CA SER A 87 -13.42 3.05 -15.82
C SER A 87 -13.61 2.60 -17.27
N ILE A 88 -12.54 2.14 -17.94
CA ILE A 88 -12.59 1.66 -19.35
C ILE A 88 -12.94 0.17 -19.41
N LYS A 89 -12.86 -0.54 -18.29
CA LYS A 89 -13.10 -2.00 -18.20
C LYS A 89 -14.53 -2.36 -17.77
N ASN A 90 -15.36 -1.37 -17.46
CA ASN A 90 -16.80 -1.49 -17.22
C ASN A 90 -17.55 -0.87 -18.39
#